data_AF-A0AA38RM29-F1
#
_entry.id   AF-A0AA38RM29-F1
#
_cell.length_a   1.000
_cell.length_b   1.000
_cell.length_c   1.000
_cell.angle_alpha   90.00
_cell.angle_beta   90.00
_cell.angle_gamma   90.00
#
_symmetry.space_group_name_H-M   'P 1'
#
loop_
_entity.id
_entity.type
_entity.pdbx_description
1 polymer ?
#
loop_
_entity_poly.entity_id
_entity_poly.type
_entity_poly.pdbx_seq_one_letter_code
_entity_poly.pdbx_strand_id
1 'polypeptide(L)'
;MAATSLLRLNAGFLVFWTLLLTLCWFNSYDDPSSVFYDEERGFQLRHSRQRAAEADVFLRHIPPKLPPDHQQLLCIGVPSINRTTQSFLSHTLATLTDTLTPQDRASIHLVVLLADRPSSHHSAYGQEWIERLADEILVYDQPPAVGGGNSSIYRSVPFDLVPGRPRGTGRVENMRLDHSLLFETCRNHSADYFALVEDDIIASRDWFARMKKGLAYVEARTSKTKQEWLYLRLFFSELLMGWNSEEWLAYATHIFLAYAAALVLFLAARKRFRLLGGGGAAGSGDRAQTYRHVTALAFGLWLPALIALYFLAGRVSVARVNPLAWWGNPRGVREMSDYGCCAQGLVFPRRRLDGVFELMRNPPYDFPGDMILEGYAGDKGLKKWALDPSVFQHVGFTESSEGPRIAEVWNFSFERMKPGGGWNWGWKT
;
A
#
# COMPACT_ATOMS: atom_id res chain seq x y z
N MET A 1 46.41 -23.02 20.53
CA MET A 1 45.02 -23.50 20.39
C MET A 1 43.99 -22.37 20.43
N ALA A 2 44.14 -21.35 21.29
CA ALA A 2 43.26 -20.18 21.35
C ALA A 2 43.16 -19.38 20.04
N ALA A 3 44.30 -19.04 19.41
CA ALA A 3 44.34 -18.30 18.15
C ALA A 3 43.63 -19.02 16.99
N THR A 4 43.80 -20.35 16.90
CA THR A 4 43.13 -21.20 15.90
C THR A 4 41.61 -21.23 16.11
N SER A 5 41.14 -21.15 17.35
CA SER A 5 39.71 -21.06 17.68
C SER A 5 39.12 -19.69 17.33
N LEU A 6 39.85 -18.59 17.59
CA LEU A 6 39.43 -17.24 17.21
C LEU A 6 39.35 -17.07 15.69
N LEU A 7 40.33 -17.61 14.95
CA LEU A 7 40.35 -17.60 13.50
C LEU A 7 39.13 -18.32 12.92
N ARG A 8 38.78 -19.50 13.47
CA ARG A 8 37.59 -20.27 13.05
C ARG A 8 36.29 -19.51 13.32
N LEU A 9 36.17 -18.83 14.47
CA LEU A 9 34.99 -18.01 14.78
C LEU A 9 34.84 -16.82 13.84
N ASN A 10 35.95 -16.11 13.57
CA ASN A 10 35.96 -15.01 12.61
C ASN A 10 35.66 -15.49 11.18
N ALA A 11 36.23 -16.61 10.75
CA ALA A 11 35.94 -17.20 9.45
C ALA A 11 34.45 -17.60 9.34
N GLY A 12 33.89 -18.20 10.38
CA GLY A 12 32.47 -18.55 10.44
C GLY A 12 31.57 -17.31 10.37
N PHE A 13 31.89 -16.25 11.13
CA PHE A 13 31.18 -14.98 11.03
C PHE A 13 31.30 -14.37 9.64
N LEU A 14 32.49 -14.35 9.04
CA LEU A 14 32.70 -13.80 7.71
C LEU A 14 31.86 -14.55 6.67
N VAL A 15 31.86 -15.88 6.69
CA VAL A 15 31.01 -16.69 5.80
C VAL A 15 29.54 -16.33 6.01
N PHE A 16 29.06 -16.32 7.25
CA PHE A 16 27.67 -15.95 7.57
C PHE A 16 27.31 -14.54 7.08
N TRP A 17 28.17 -13.56 7.35
CA TRP A 17 27.96 -12.18 6.94
C TRP A 17 27.98 -12.02 5.41
N THR A 18 28.89 -12.72 4.70
CA THR A 18 28.89 -12.71 3.23
C THR A 18 27.65 -13.34 2.64
N LEU A 19 27.12 -14.43 3.22
CA LEU A 19 25.85 -15.01 2.80
C LEU A 19 24.69 -14.04 2.98
N LEU A 20 24.64 -13.32 4.10
CA LEU A 20 23.64 -12.27 4.32
C LEU A 20 23.81 -11.11 3.33
N LEU A 21 25.05 -10.69 3.04
CA LEU A 21 25.33 -9.66 2.06
C LEU A 21 24.82 -10.06 0.67
N THR A 22 25.10 -11.29 0.24
CA THR A 22 24.61 -11.85 -1.02
C THR A 22 23.08 -11.92 -1.03
N LEU A 23 22.44 -12.33 0.08
CA LEU A 23 20.99 -12.29 0.21
C LEU A 23 20.46 -10.86 0.03
N CYS A 24 21.08 -9.86 0.66
CA CYS A 24 20.67 -8.46 0.54
C CYS A 24 20.81 -7.96 -0.90
N TRP A 25 21.91 -8.30 -1.58
CA TRP A 25 22.14 -7.97 -2.99
C TRP A 25 21.01 -8.48 -3.89
N PHE A 26 20.59 -9.75 -3.73
CA PHE A 26 19.53 -10.32 -4.55
C PHE A 26 18.12 -9.88 -4.16
N ASN A 27 17.90 -9.52 -2.90
CA ASN A 27 16.57 -9.25 -2.37
C ASN A 27 16.25 -7.77 -2.18
N SER A 28 17.22 -6.87 -2.33
CA SER A 28 17.04 -5.45 -1.98
C SER A 28 17.29 -4.50 -3.16
N TYR A 29 17.25 -5.03 -4.39
CA TYR A 29 17.44 -4.24 -5.60
C TYR A 29 16.25 -3.32 -5.92
N ASP A 30 15.07 -3.59 -5.36
CA ASP A 30 13.86 -2.78 -5.56
C ASP A 30 13.46 -2.00 -4.31
N ASP A 31 14.43 -1.64 -3.49
CA ASP A 31 14.22 -0.77 -2.33
C ASP A 31 15.10 0.48 -2.46
N PRO A 32 14.52 1.65 -2.71
CA PRO A 32 15.26 2.91 -2.85
C PRO A 32 16.11 3.31 -1.64
N SER A 33 15.83 2.74 -0.46
CA SER A 33 16.61 2.96 0.76
C SER A 33 17.78 1.98 0.93
N SER A 34 17.97 1.07 -0.01
CA SER A 34 19.05 0.07 -0.05
C SER A 34 20.23 0.56 -0.89
N VAL A 35 21.45 0.21 -0.49
CA VAL A 35 22.65 0.44 -1.32
C VAL A 35 22.69 -0.49 -2.54
N PHE A 36 21.91 -1.58 -2.50
CA PHE A 36 21.79 -2.53 -3.62
C PHE A 36 20.73 -2.12 -4.65
N TYR A 37 20.09 -0.96 -4.47
CA TYR A 37 19.02 -0.47 -5.32
C TYR A 37 19.46 -0.37 -6.79
N ASP A 38 18.59 -0.88 -7.66
CA ASP A 38 18.73 -0.84 -9.10
C ASP A 38 17.39 -0.30 -9.64
N GLU A 39 17.41 0.94 -10.11
CA GLU A 39 16.22 1.66 -10.54
C GLU A 39 15.51 0.96 -11.70
N GLU A 40 16.26 0.51 -12.72
CA GLU A 40 15.71 -0.18 -13.88
C GLU A 40 15.03 -1.49 -13.50
N ARG A 41 15.56 -2.20 -12.49
CA ARG A 41 14.96 -3.44 -11.98
C ARG A 41 13.84 -3.18 -10.99
N GLY A 42 13.91 -2.09 -10.24
CA GLY A 42 12.98 -1.73 -9.17
C GLY A 42 11.60 -1.31 -9.68
N PHE A 43 11.56 -0.58 -10.80
CA PHE A 43 10.31 -0.09 -11.41
C PHE A 43 9.75 -1.03 -12.49
N GLN A 44 10.20 -2.28 -12.55
CA GLN A 44 9.67 -3.24 -13.51
C GLN A 44 8.24 -3.65 -13.14
N LEU A 45 7.31 -3.44 -14.09
CA LEU A 45 5.98 -4.02 -14.04
C LEU A 45 6.04 -5.54 -14.20
N ARG A 46 5.76 -6.26 -13.11
CA ARG A 46 5.75 -7.72 -13.04
C ARG A 46 4.36 -8.21 -12.71
N HIS A 47 3.87 -7.95 -11.50
CA HIS A 47 2.54 -8.36 -11.09
C HIS A 47 1.48 -7.53 -11.80
N SER A 48 1.68 -6.22 -11.93
CA SER A 48 0.73 -5.34 -12.63
C SER A 48 0.57 -5.73 -14.10
N ARG A 49 1.67 -6.07 -14.78
CA ARG A 49 1.63 -6.55 -16.18
C ARG A 49 0.81 -7.84 -16.31
N GLN A 50 0.99 -8.76 -15.37
CA GLN A 50 0.20 -9.98 -15.34
C GLN A 50 -1.29 -9.69 -15.14
N ARG A 51 -1.63 -8.84 -14.16
CA ARG A 51 -3.02 -8.45 -13.88
C ARG A 51 -3.68 -7.70 -15.04
N ALA A 52 -2.93 -6.85 -15.75
CA ALA A 52 -3.41 -6.19 -16.96
C ALA A 52 -3.73 -7.21 -18.07
N ALA A 53 -2.87 -8.20 -18.30
CA ALA A 53 -3.15 -9.27 -19.28
C ALA A 53 -4.38 -10.12 -18.88
N GLU A 54 -4.60 -10.35 -17.58
CA GLU A 54 -5.79 -11.03 -17.07
C GLU A 54 -7.06 -10.18 -17.26
N ALA A 55 -6.96 -8.86 -17.06
CA ALA A 55 -8.04 -7.92 -17.36
C ALA A 55 -8.40 -7.91 -18.86
N ASP A 56 -7.43 -7.96 -19.77
CA ASP A 56 -7.69 -8.08 -21.21
C ASP A 56 -8.46 -9.36 -21.56
N VAL A 57 -8.15 -10.47 -20.88
CA VAL A 57 -8.90 -11.72 -21.05
C VAL A 57 -10.33 -11.58 -20.54
N PHE A 58 -10.51 -10.98 -19.37
CA PHE A 58 -11.83 -10.78 -18.74
C PHE A 58 -12.73 -9.84 -19.57
N LEU A 59 -12.18 -8.74 -20.09
CA LEU A 59 -12.92 -7.77 -20.91
C LEU A 59 -13.50 -8.38 -22.20
N ARG A 60 -12.91 -9.46 -22.72
CA ARG A 60 -13.46 -10.19 -23.88
C ARG A 60 -14.76 -10.93 -23.55
N HIS A 61 -14.94 -11.36 -22.30
CA HIS A 61 -16.08 -12.18 -21.87
C HIS A 61 -16.52 -11.77 -20.46
N ILE A 62 -17.15 -10.60 -20.35
CA ILE A 62 -17.67 -10.09 -19.08
C ILE A 62 -18.93 -10.90 -18.70
N PRO A 63 -18.96 -11.56 -17.53
CA PRO A 63 -20.13 -12.31 -17.08
C PRO A 63 -21.28 -11.35 -16.76
N PRO A 64 -22.54 -11.81 -16.89
CA PRO A 64 -23.69 -10.99 -16.51
C PRO A 64 -23.68 -10.70 -15.00
N LYS A 65 -24.11 -9.49 -14.63
CA LYS A 65 -24.24 -9.08 -13.23
C LYS A 65 -25.43 -9.80 -12.58
N LEU A 66 -25.23 -10.29 -11.37
CA LEU A 66 -26.36 -10.69 -10.52
C LEU A 66 -27.10 -9.43 -10.03
N PRO A 67 -28.39 -9.55 -9.66
CA PRO A 67 -29.10 -8.48 -8.98
C PRO A 67 -28.33 -8.03 -7.72
N PRO A 68 -28.34 -6.71 -7.40
CA PRO A 68 -27.70 -6.20 -6.20
C PRO A 68 -28.26 -6.86 -4.94
N ASP A 69 -27.40 -7.06 -3.93
CA ASP A 69 -27.85 -7.46 -2.61
C ASP A 69 -28.68 -6.34 -1.96
N HIS A 70 -29.63 -6.71 -1.10
CA HIS A 70 -30.44 -5.77 -0.34
C HIS A 70 -29.59 -4.91 0.62
N GLN A 71 -28.47 -5.45 1.10
CA GLN A 71 -27.50 -4.71 1.90
C GLN A 71 -26.14 -4.68 1.19
N GLN A 72 -25.86 -3.54 0.56
CA GLN A 72 -24.56 -3.31 -0.07
C GLN A 72 -23.49 -3.11 1.01
N LEU A 73 -22.36 -3.80 0.86
CA LEU A 73 -21.21 -3.61 1.76
C LEU A 73 -20.41 -2.36 1.35
N LEU A 74 -20.22 -2.17 0.05
CA LEU A 74 -19.29 -1.17 -0.48
C LEU A 74 -19.89 -0.41 -1.66
N CYS A 75 -19.86 0.91 -1.60
CA CYS A 75 -20.01 1.76 -2.78
C CYS A 75 -18.62 2.18 -3.27
N ILE A 76 -18.30 1.95 -4.55
CA ILE A 76 -17.01 2.34 -5.14
C ILE A 76 -17.27 3.52 -6.08
N GLY A 77 -16.58 4.63 -5.89
CA GLY A 77 -16.58 5.76 -6.81
C GLY A 77 -15.26 5.84 -7.57
N VAL A 78 -15.34 5.83 -8.90
CA VAL A 78 -14.18 5.99 -9.80
C VAL A 78 -14.35 7.23 -10.67
N PRO A 79 -13.62 8.33 -10.43
CA PRO A 79 -13.58 9.47 -11.34
C PRO A 79 -12.59 9.19 -12.47
N SER A 80 -12.97 9.49 -13.71
CA SER A 80 -12.10 9.31 -14.87
C SER A 80 -12.18 10.51 -15.81
N ILE A 81 -11.00 10.89 -16.31
CA ILE A 81 -10.81 11.90 -17.35
C ILE A 81 -9.91 11.29 -18.40
N ASN A 82 -10.24 11.48 -19.68
CA ASN A 82 -9.47 10.92 -20.77
C ASN A 82 -8.05 11.53 -20.79
N ARG A 83 -7.03 10.68 -20.67
CA ARG A 83 -5.62 11.10 -20.77
C ARG A 83 -5.16 10.98 -22.22
N THR A 84 -4.24 11.85 -22.63
CA THR A 84 -3.79 11.95 -24.03
C THR A 84 -3.03 10.72 -24.54
N THR A 85 -2.50 9.88 -23.65
CA THR A 85 -1.52 8.83 -23.99
C THR A 85 -2.06 7.40 -23.84
N GLN A 86 -2.93 7.13 -22.85
CA GLN A 86 -3.48 5.80 -22.61
C GLN A 86 -4.77 5.87 -21.78
N SER A 87 -5.73 4.98 -22.07
CA SER A 87 -6.94 4.79 -21.24
C SER A 87 -6.69 3.65 -20.25
N PHE A 88 -6.73 3.94 -18.95
CA PHE A 88 -6.51 2.96 -17.87
C PHE A 88 -7.81 2.43 -17.25
N LEU A 89 -8.92 3.16 -17.44
CA LEU A 89 -10.19 2.88 -16.78
C LEU A 89 -10.69 1.44 -17.02
N SER A 90 -10.55 0.91 -18.24
CA SER A 90 -10.99 -0.45 -18.54
C SER A 90 -10.27 -1.51 -17.72
N HIS A 91 -8.94 -1.39 -17.53
CA HIS A 91 -8.16 -2.28 -16.69
C HIS A 91 -8.46 -2.09 -15.21
N THR A 92 -8.68 -0.85 -14.76
CA THR A 92 -9.11 -0.55 -13.39
C THR A 92 -10.43 -1.26 -13.07
N LEU A 93 -11.48 -1.02 -13.86
CA LEU A 93 -12.80 -1.62 -13.60
C LEU A 93 -12.77 -3.14 -13.76
N ALA A 94 -12.01 -3.65 -14.73
CA ALA A 94 -11.83 -5.09 -14.91
C ALA A 94 -11.15 -5.72 -13.69
N THR A 95 -10.00 -5.21 -13.23
CA THR A 95 -9.28 -5.82 -12.10
C THR A 95 -10.00 -5.66 -10.76
N LEU A 96 -10.88 -4.65 -10.61
CA LEU A 96 -11.76 -4.54 -9.46
C LEU A 96 -12.84 -5.63 -9.43
N THR A 97 -13.21 -6.20 -10.59
CA THR A 97 -14.40 -7.08 -10.71
C THR A 97 -14.11 -8.52 -11.16
N ASP A 98 -12.99 -8.78 -11.86
CA ASP A 98 -12.69 -10.04 -12.54
C ASP A 98 -12.59 -11.27 -11.63
N THR A 99 -12.23 -11.06 -10.38
CA THR A 99 -11.89 -12.08 -9.39
C THR A 99 -12.90 -12.15 -8.25
N LEU A 100 -13.93 -11.31 -8.30
CA LEU A 100 -15.01 -11.33 -7.33
C LEU A 100 -15.89 -12.56 -7.56
N THR A 101 -16.32 -13.19 -6.47
CA THR A 101 -17.43 -14.13 -6.54
C THR A 101 -18.71 -13.38 -6.95
N PRO A 102 -19.72 -14.05 -7.54
CA PRO A 102 -20.97 -13.39 -7.89
C PRO A 102 -21.66 -12.72 -6.69
N GLN A 103 -21.50 -13.29 -5.49
CA GLN A 103 -22.01 -12.74 -4.23
C GLN A 103 -21.22 -11.48 -3.82
N ASP A 104 -19.89 -11.54 -3.87
CA ASP A 104 -19.05 -10.37 -3.58
C ASP A 104 -19.34 -9.23 -4.55
N ARG A 105 -19.50 -9.52 -5.86
CA ARG A 105 -19.85 -8.52 -6.87
C ARG A 105 -21.24 -7.90 -6.61
N ALA A 106 -22.22 -8.68 -6.17
CA ALA A 106 -23.55 -8.19 -5.82
C ALA A 106 -23.56 -7.30 -4.56
N SER A 107 -22.56 -7.45 -3.68
CA SER A 107 -22.39 -6.62 -2.48
C SER A 107 -21.73 -5.25 -2.75
N ILE A 108 -21.31 -4.99 -4.00
CA ILE A 108 -20.64 -3.77 -4.43
C ILE A 108 -21.56 -2.97 -5.37
N HIS A 109 -21.66 -1.66 -5.12
CA HIS A 109 -22.21 -0.69 -6.06
C HIS A 109 -21.09 0.10 -6.72
N LEU A 110 -20.84 -0.10 -8.00
CA LEU A 110 -19.76 0.54 -8.72
C LEU A 110 -20.26 1.76 -9.52
N VAL A 111 -19.91 2.95 -9.04
CA VAL A 111 -20.22 4.25 -9.66
C VAL A 111 -19.00 4.77 -10.40
N VAL A 112 -19.17 5.13 -11.68
CA VAL A 112 -18.10 5.71 -12.49
C VAL A 112 -18.51 7.11 -12.93
N LEU A 113 -17.67 8.11 -12.71
CA LEU A 113 -17.86 9.46 -13.23
C LEU A 113 -16.96 9.67 -14.45
N LEU A 114 -17.56 9.92 -15.60
CA LEU A 114 -16.85 10.38 -16.79
C LEU A 114 -16.83 11.91 -16.78
N ALA A 115 -15.73 12.48 -16.30
CA ALA A 115 -15.64 13.90 -15.96
C ALA A 115 -15.24 14.81 -17.14
N ASP A 116 -14.92 14.26 -18.31
CA ASP A 116 -14.68 15.04 -19.53
C ASP A 116 -15.86 15.95 -19.88
N ARG A 117 -15.53 17.10 -20.48
CA ARG A 117 -16.51 18.06 -20.98
C ARG A 117 -16.13 18.50 -22.40
N PRO A 118 -16.97 18.23 -23.42
CA PRO A 118 -18.20 17.44 -23.34
C PRO A 118 -17.94 15.97 -22.96
N SER A 119 -18.87 15.33 -22.24
CA SER A 119 -18.72 13.94 -21.77
C SER A 119 -18.53 12.93 -22.90
N SER A 120 -19.00 13.25 -24.11
CA SER A 120 -18.78 12.45 -25.32
C SER A 120 -17.33 12.36 -25.77
N HIS A 121 -16.43 13.20 -25.25
CA HIS A 121 -14.98 13.10 -25.52
C HIS A 121 -14.28 12.01 -24.71
N HIS A 122 -14.92 11.49 -23.66
CA HIS A 122 -14.33 10.41 -22.90
C HIS A 122 -14.35 9.10 -23.71
N SER A 123 -13.20 8.43 -23.80
CA SER A 123 -13.05 7.16 -24.53
C SER A 123 -13.99 6.02 -24.09
N ALA A 124 -14.59 6.10 -22.89
CA ALA A 124 -15.50 5.11 -22.32
C ALA A 124 -16.98 5.46 -22.53
N TYR A 125 -17.28 6.66 -23.03
CA TYR A 125 -18.65 7.13 -23.22
C TYR A 125 -19.40 6.26 -24.23
N GLY A 126 -20.55 5.71 -23.82
CA GLY A 126 -21.41 4.86 -24.65
C GLY A 126 -20.81 3.50 -25.00
N GLN A 127 -19.75 3.06 -24.32
CA GLN A 127 -19.13 1.76 -24.59
C GLN A 127 -19.87 0.63 -23.87
N GLU A 128 -20.09 -0.51 -24.54
CA GLU A 128 -20.82 -1.63 -23.94
C GLU A 128 -20.08 -2.27 -22.75
N TRP A 129 -18.75 -2.28 -22.77
CA TRP A 129 -17.96 -2.90 -21.72
C TRP A 129 -18.12 -2.19 -20.36
N ILE A 130 -18.21 -0.86 -20.34
CA ILE A 130 -18.37 -0.11 -19.08
C ILE A 130 -19.78 -0.32 -18.52
N GLU A 131 -20.79 -0.43 -19.38
CA GLU A 131 -22.17 -0.70 -18.94
C GLU A 131 -22.32 -2.09 -18.33
N ARG A 132 -21.51 -3.06 -18.78
CA ARG A 132 -21.46 -4.40 -18.19
C ARG A 132 -20.73 -4.44 -16.85
N LEU A 133 -19.78 -3.54 -16.60
CA LEU A 133 -18.97 -3.51 -15.38
C LEU A 133 -19.55 -2.60 -14.28
N ALA A 134 -19.91 -1.37 -14.63
CA ALA A 134 -20.42 -0.36 -13.70
C ALA A 134 -21.91 -0.56 -13.40
N ASP A 135 -22.36 -0.11 -12.23
CA ASP A 135 -23.77 -0.11 -11.83
C ASP A 135 -24.44 1.24 -12.07
N GLU A 136 -23.65 2.31 -12.06
CA GLU A 136 -24.10 3.66 -12.35
C GLU A 136 -22.98 4.45 -13.03
N ILE A 137 -23.31 5.22 -14.07
CA ILE A 137 -22.38 6.06 -14.80
C ILE A 137 -22.85 7.51 -14.73
N LEU A 138 -22.04 8.38 -14.15
CA LEU A 138 -22.30 9.81 -14.03
C LEU A 138 -21.64 10.56 -15.18
N VAL A 139 -22.38 11.50 -15.77
CA VAL A 139 -21.90 12.39 -16.83
C VAL A 139 -22.38 13.81 -16.56
N TYR A 140 -21.57 14.82 -16.91
CA TYR A 140 -21.95 16.23 -16.73
C TYR A 140 -22.89 16.76 -17.81
N ASP A 141 -22.93 16.08 -18.95
CA ASP A 141 -23.81 16.42 -20.07
C ASP A 141 -24.96 15.40 -20.22
N GLN A 142 -25.55 15.31 -21.41
CA GLN A 142 -26.61 14.34 -21.69
C GLN A 142 -26.04 12.91 -21.76
N PRO A 143 -26.79 11.89 -21.29
CA PRO A 143 -26.46 10.49 -21.50
C PRO A 143 -26.36 10.10 -22.99
N PRO A 144 -25.66 9.01 -23.33
CA PRO A 144 -25.62 8.50 -24.70
C PRO A 144 -27.02 8.04 -25.13
N ALA A 145 -27.43 8.45 -26.34
CA ALA A 145 -28.63 7.95 -26.99
C ALA A 145 -28.33 6.59 -27.63
N VAL A 146 -28.55 5.49 -26.91
CA VAL A 146 -28.26 4.14 -27.39
C VAL A 146 -29.55 3.47 -27.85
N GLY A 147 -29.65 3.13 -29.14
CA GLY A 147 -30.72 2.27 -29.66
C GLY A 147 -32.16 2.82 -29.56
N GLY A 148 -32.34 4.15 -29.51
CA GLY A 148 -33.66 4.78 -29.42
C GLY A 148 -34.20 4.96 -27.99
N GLY A 149 -33.38 4.69 -26.97
CA GLY A 149 -33.68 4.98 -25.57
C GLY A 149 -32.44 5.45 -24.78
N ASN A 150 -32.65 5.99 -23.58
CA ASN A 150 -31.54 6.31 -22.67
C ASN A 150 -31.06 5.01 -22.01
N SER A 151 -29.75 4.74 -22.00
CA SER A 151 -29.20 3.64 -21.19
C SER A 151 -29.54 3.87 -19.71
N SER A 152 -30.18 2.88 -19.07
CA SER A 152 -30.79 3.06 -17.74
C SER A 152 -29.81 3.34 -16.61
N ILE A 153 -28.51 3.09 -16.83
CA ILE A 153 -27.48 3.27 -15.80
C ILE A 153 -26.76 4.62 -15.90
N TYR A 154 -26.94 5.37 -16.98
CA TYR A 154 -26.37 6.71 -17.12
C TYR A 154 -27.24 7.74 -16.42
N ARG A 155 -26.62 8.58 -15.60
CA ARG A 155 -27.26 9.70 -14.91
C ARG A 155 -26.53 11.00 -15.20
N SER A 156 -27.28 11.97 -15.71
CA SER A 156 -26.78 13.34 -15.85
C SER A 156 -26.74 14.04 -14.50
N VAL A 157 -25.66 14.77 -14.24
CA VAL A 157 -25.43 15.54 -13.01
C VAL A 157 -24.98 16.95 -13.35
N PRO A 158 -25.29 17.97 -12.51
CA PRO A 158 -24.86 19.33 -12.80
C PRO A 158 -23.33 19.46 -12.73
N PHE A 159 -22.75 20.21 -13.67
CA PHE A 159 -21.32 20.53 -13.65
C PHE A 159 -20.96 21.49 -12.51
N ASP A 160 -21.80 22.49 -12.29
CA ASP A 160 -21.67 23.45 -11.19
C ASP A 160 -22.31 22.86 -9.93
N LEU A 161 -21.51 22.11 -9.18
CA LEU A 161 -21.96 21.35 -8.00
C LEU A 161 -22.26 22.23 -6.78
N VAL A 162 -21.88 23.51 -6.80
CA VAL A 162 -22.13 24.46 -5.71
C VAL A 162 -23.10 25.53 -6.21
N PRO A 163 -24.32 25.63 -5.64
CA PRO A 163 -25.31 26.61 -6.09
C PRO A 163 -24.77 28.04 -6.06
N GLY A 164 -24.90 28.75 -7.19
CA GLY A 164 -24.44 30.13 -7.32
C GLY A 164 -22.92 30.33 -7.42
N ARG A 165 -22.14 29.24 -7.46
CA ARG A 165 -20.68 29.29 -7.64
C ARG A 165 -20.28 28.50 -8.89
N PRO A 166 -19.99 29.18 -10.03
CA PRO A 166 -19.50 28.48 -11.21
C PRO A 166 -18.17 27.82 -10.89
N ARG A 167 -17.98 26.62 -11.43
CA ARG A 167 -16.75 25.85 -11.27
C ARG A 167 -15.58 26.53 -11.99
N GLY A 168 -14.43 26.61 -11.33
CA GLY A 168 -13.22 27.18 -11.91
C GLY A 168 -12.57 26.31 -12.99
N THR A 169 -11.44 26.78 -13.53
CA THR A 169 -10.62 26.04 -14.51
C THR A 169 -9.47 25.28 -13.86
N GLY A 170 -9.30 25.41 -12.53
CA GLY A 170 -8.19 24.79 -11.79
C GLY A 170 -8.34 23.28 -11.69
N ARG A 171 -7.31 22.53 -12.09
CA ARG A 171 -7.28 21.06 -12.00
C ARG A 171 -7.60 20.54 -10.60
N VAL A 172 -7.03 21.16 -9.57
CA VAL A 172 -7.20 20.75 -8.17
C VAL A 172 -8.65 20.96 -7.69
N GLU A 173 -9.25 22.11 -8.00
CA GLU A 173 -10.67 22.35 -7.66
C GLU A 173 -11.56 21.34 -8.38
N ASN A 174 -11.34 21.13 -9.68
CA ASN A 174 -12.14 20.21 -10.48
C ASN A 174 -12.09 18.79 -9.96
N MET A 175 -10.88 18.25 -9.73
CA MET A 175 -10.69 16.93 -9.15
C MET A 175 -11.43 16.77 -7.82
N ARG A 176 -11.31 17.74 -6.89
CA ARG A 176 -11.99 17.66 -5.59
C ARG A 176 -13.51 17.67 -5.71
N LEU A 177 -14.03 18.53 -6.58
CA LEU A 177 -15.46 18.60 -6.84
C LEU A 177 -15.99 17.30 -7.48
N ASP A 178 -15.22 16.67 -8.38
CA ASP A 178 -15.53 15.36 -8.96
C ASP A 178 -15.61 14.28 -7.86
N HIS A 179 -14.64 14.29 -6.94
CA HIS A 179 -14.65 13.40 -5.79
C HIS A 179 -15.86 13.66 -4.90
N SER A 180 -16.18 14.93 -4.62
CA SER A 180 -17.32 15.31 -3.79
C SER A 180 -18.66 14.80 -4.35
N LEU A 181 -18.79 14.73 -5.67
CA LEU A 181 -19.97 14.17 -6.33
C LEU A 181 -20.06 12.65 -6.13
N LEU A 182 -18.93 11.94 -6.14
CA LEU A 182 -18.88 10.51 -5.83
C LEU A 182 -19.20 10.24 -4.36
N PHE A 183 -18.67 11.05 -3.43
CA PHE A 183 -19.06 11.00 -2.02
C PHE A 183 -20.56 11.23 -1.84
N GLU A 184 -21.12 12.25 -2.51
CA GLU A 184 -22.54 12.56 -2.49
C GLU A 184 -23.41 11.44 -3.07
N THR A 185 -22.95 10.81 -4.15
CA THR A 185 -23.67 9.71 -4.76
C THR A 185 -23.65 8.52 -3.81
N CYS A 186 -22.47 8.09 -3.35
CA CYS A 186 -22.34 6.93 -2.48
C CYS A 186 -22.93 7.10 -1.08
N ARG A 187 -22.99 8.31 -0.49
CA ARG A 187 -23.70 8.52 0.80
C ARG A 187 -25.20 8.26 0.68
N ASN A 188 -25.78 8.50 -0.50
CA ASN A 188 -27.20 8.29 -0.76
C ASN A 188 -27.53 6.79 -0.93
N HIS A 189 -26.51 5.96 -1.18
CA HIS A 189 -26.63 4.51 -1.10
C HIS A 189 -26.55 4.03 0.35
N SER A 190 -27.24 2.93 0.67
CA SER A 190 -27.24 2.33 2.02
C SER A 190 -26.01 1.46 2.30
N ALA A 191 -24.87 1.74 1.66
CA ALA A 191 -23.64 0.98 1.84
C ALA A 191 -22.96 1.27 3.19
N ASP A 192 -22.30 0.25 3.76
CA ASP A 192 -21.56 0.37 5.02
C ASP A 192 -20.23 1.14 4.86
N TYR A 193 -19.63 1.04 3.68
CA TYR A 193 -18.37 1.68 3.32
C TYR A 193 -18.42 2.34 1.95
N PHE A 194 -17.57 3.35 1.76
CA PHE A 194 -17.32 3.99 0.47
C PHE A 194 -15.84 3.85 0.11
N ALA A 195 -15.53 3.37 -1.08
CA ALA A 195 -14.19 3.40 -1.64
C ALA A 195 -14.10 4.48 -2.73
N LEU A 196 -13.22 5.45 -2.55
CA LEU A 196 -12.77 6.32 -3.62
C LEU A 196 -11.55 5.67 -4.27
N VAL A 197 -11.60 5.44 -5.59
CA VAL A 197 -10.55 4.73 -6.34
C VAL A 197 -10.22 5.51 -7.61
N GLU A 198 -8.93 5.73 -7.88
CA GLU A 198 -8.49 6.40 -9.12
C GLU A 198 -8.64 5.50 -10.35
N ASP A 199 -8.70 6.09 -11.54
CA ASP A 199 -8.94 5.37 -12.79
C ASP A 199 -7.71 4.64 -13.36
N ASP A 200 -6.55 4.76 -12.73
CA ASP A 200 -5.25 4.27 -13.18
C ASP A 200 -4.59 3.31 -12.17
N ILE A 201 -5.39 2.40 -11.62
CA ILE A 201 -4.93 1.36 -10.71
C ILE A 201 -5.05 -0.04 -11.31
N ILE A 202 -4.28 -0.96 -10.75
CA ILE A 202 -4.42 -2.39 -10.96
C ILE A 202 -4.59 -3.06 -9.60
N ALA A 203 -5.67 -3.84 -9.45
CA ALA A 203 -5.97 -4.55 -8.20
C ALA A 203 -5.39 -5.97 -8.17
N SER A 204 -4.91 -6.41 -7.00
CA SER A 204 -4.54 -7.81 -6.75
C SER A 204 -5.79 -8.70 -6.80
N ARG A 205 -5.63 -9.99 -7.13
CA ARG A 205 -6.76 -10.94 -7.24
C ARG A 205 -7.57 -11.10 -5.94
N ASP A 206 -6.95 -10.82 -4.80
CA ASP A 206 -7.53 -11.02 -3.46
C ASP A 206 -7.81 -9.69 -2.74
N TRP A 207 -7.82 -8.57 -3.46
CA TRP A 207 -8.00 -7.23 -2.91
C TRP A 207 -9.24 -7.12 -2.01
N PHE A 208 -10.38 -7.66 -2.47
CA PHE A 208 -11.65 -7.57 -1.75
C PHE A 208 -11.64 -8.40 -0.47
N ALA A 209 -11.11 -9.62 -0.53
CA ALA A 209 -10.98 -10.49 0.64
C ALA A 209 -10.05 -9.88 1.70
N ARG A 210 -8.91 -9.32 1.28
CA ARG A 210 -7.97 -8.61 2.18
C ARG A 210 -8.58 -7.36 2.78
N MET A 211 -9.31 -6.59 1.98
CA MET A 211 -10.01 -5.40 2.45
C MET A 211 -11.08 -5.73 3.48
N LYS A 212 -11.95 -6.73 3.24
CA LYS A 212 -12.92 -7.21 4.25
C LYS A 212 -12.26 -7.62 5.55
N LYS A 213 -11.17 -8.41 5.48
CA LYS A 213 -10.38 -8.82 6.65
C LYS A 213 -9.78 -7.62 7.37
N GLY A 214 -9.31 -6.62 6.61
CA GLY A 214 -8.72 -5.42 7.16
C GLY A 214 -9.72 -4.53 7.87
N LEU A 215 -10.88 -4.29 7.25
CA LEU A 215 -12.00 -3.56 7.87
C LEU A 215 -12.45 -4.22 9.17
N ALA A 216 -12.64 -5.55 9.16
CA ALA A 216 -13.01 -6.30 10.37
C ALA A 216 -11.99 -6.11 11.51
N TYR A 217 -10.69 -6.08 11.19
CA TYR A 217 -9.65 -5.79 12.18
C TYR A 217 -9.71 -4.35 12.70
N VAL A 218 -9.85 -3.37 11.81
CA VAL A 218 -9.90 -1.94 12.17
C VAL A 218 -11.12 -1.65 13.03
N GLU A 219 -12.30 -2.19 12.70
CA GLU A 219 -13.52 -2.02 13.50
C GLU A 219 -13.42 -2.72 14.86
N ALA A 220 -12.85 -3.93 14.91
CA ALA A 220 -12.59 -4.61 16.18
C ALA A 220 -11.62 -3.82 17.07
N ARG A 221 -10.60 -3.17 16.48
CA ARG A 221 -9.66 -2.32 17.22
C ARG A 221 -10.33 -1.04 17.71
N THR A 222 -11.08 -0.37 16.84
CA THR A 222 -11.89 0.82 17.16
C THR A 222 -12.84 0.54 18.32
N SER A 223 -13.54 -0.60 18.29
CA SER A 223 -14.45 -1.02 19.35
C SER A 223 -13.75 -1.21 20.70
N LYS A 224 -12.50 -1.69 20.70
CA LYS A 224 -11.68 -1.94 21.89
C LYS A 224 -11.01 -0.68 22.44
N THR A 225 -10.43 0.16 21.58
CA THR A 225 -9.67 1.35 21.99
C THR A 225 -10.54 2.59 22.09
N LYS A 226 -11.77 2.55 21.56
CA LYS A 226 -12.67 3.70 21.36
C LYS A 226 -12.05 4.81 20.51
N GLN A 227 -11.00 4.48 19.77
CA GLN A 227 -10.31 5.42 18.90
C GLN A 227 -10.79 5.25 17.47
N GLU A 228 -11.39 6.31 16.96
CA GLU A 228 -11.97 6.35 15.62
C GLU A 228 -10.92 6.49 14.51
N TRP A 229 -11.35 6.19 13.28
CA TRP A 229 -10.51 6.22 12.10
C TRP A 229 -11.19 6.93 10.92
N LEU A 230 -10.38 7.42 9.99
CA LEU A 230 -10.84 8.14 8.80
C LEU A 230 -10.99 7.22 7.59
N TYR A 231 -9.90 6.53 7.21
CA TYR A 231 -9.90 5.60 6.08
C TYR A 231 -8.93 4.43 6.26
N LEU A 232 -9.13 3.43 5.40
CA LEU A 232 -8.23 2.32 5.13
C LEU A 232 -7.69 2.48 3.70
N ARG A 233 -6.39 2.68 3.57
CA ARG A 233 -5.67 2.75 2.30
C ARG A 233 -5.55 1.36 1.67
N LEU A 234 -5.91 1.27 0.39
CA LEU A 234 -5.69 0.09 -0.47
C LEU A 234 -4.39 0.21 -1.27
N PHE A 235 -3.89 1.44 -1.40
CA PHE A 235 -2.59 1.79 -1.95
C PHE A 235 -1.82 2.75 -1.04
N PHE A 236 -0.51 2.59 -1.01
CA PHE A 236 0.42 3.60 -0.51
C PHE A 236 1.75 3.44 -1.25
N SER A 237 2.47 4.55 -1.43
CA SER A 237 3.81 4.46 -2.01
C SER A 237 4.84 4.02 -0.96
N GLU A 238 5.68 3.07 -1.34
CA GLU A 238 6.83 2.63 -0.55
C GLU A 238 8.05 3.54 -0.73
N LEU A 239 8.01 4.50 -1.67
CA LEU A 239 9.07 5.51 -1.86
C LEU A 239 9.28 6.37 -0.60
N LEU A 240 8.21 6.65 0.15
CA LEU A 240 8.25 7.46 1.37
C LEU A 240 8.56 6.64 2.64
N MET A 241 8.65 5.31 2.50
CA MET A 241 8.80 4.36 3.62
C MET A 241 10.27 3.99 3.89
N GLY A 242 11.22 4.81 3.43
CA GLY A 242 12.66 4.59 3.61
C GLY A 242 13.16 4.87 5.04
N TRP A 243 14.48 4.93 5.19
CA TRP A 243 15.13 5.36 6.44
C TRP A 243 14.99 6.88 6.61
N ASN A 244 14.00 7.30 7.40
CA ASN A 244 13.62 8.69 7.59
C ASN A 244 14.31 9.29 8.83
N SER A 245 14.86 10.51 8.70
CA SER A 245 15.65 11.14 9.76
C SER A 245 14.83 11.50 11.00
N GLU A 246 13.53 11.70 10.82
CA GLU A 246 12.56 12.03 11.88
C GLU A 246 12.40 10.87 12.87
N GLU A 247 12.72 9.64 12.46
CA GLU A 247 12.61 8.43 13.28
C GLU A 247 13.95 8.02 13.95
N TRP A 248 14.95 8.90 13.95
CA TRP A 248 16.28 8.57 14.48
C TRP A 248 16.26 8.03 15.93
N LEU A 249 15.34 8.52 16.77
CA LEU A 249 15.15 8.04 18.14
C LEU A 249 14.68 6.58 18.18
N ALA A 250 13.75 6.21 17.30
CA ALA A 250 13.29 4.84 17.18
C ALA A 250 14.43 3.93 16.72
N TYR A 251 15.20 4.35 15.72
CA TYR A 251 16.36 3.60 15.22
C TYR A 251 17.42 3.41 16.32
N ALA A 252 17.77 4.47 17.04
CA ALA A 252 18.72 4.43 18.15
C ALA A 252 18.22 3.49 19.27
N THR A 253 16.92 3.51 19.57
CA THR A 253 16.31 2.61 20.55
C THR A 253 16.43 1.15 20.12
N HIS A 254 16.13 0.83 18.86
CA HIS A 254 16.28 -0.54 18.35
C HIS A 254 17.72 -1.03 18.35
N ILE A 255 18.68 -0.16 17.98
CA ILE A 255 20.11 -0.45 18.07
C ILE A 255 20.49 -0.74 19.53
N PHE A 256 20.10 0.13 20.47
CA PHE A 256 20.37 -0.05 21.88
C PHE A 256 19.79 -1.37 22.42
N LEU A 257 18.55 -1.69 22.06
CA LEU A 257 17.90 -2.95 22.44
C LEU A 257 18.64 -4.17 21.88
N ALA A 258 19.17 -4.10 20.66
CA ALA A 258 19.99 -5.16 20.08
C ALA A 258 21.29 -5.37 20.87
N TYR A 259 21.98 -4.29 21.26
CA TYR A 259 23.16 -4.35 22.13
C TYR A 259 22.83 -4.90 23.52
N ALA A 260 21.73 -4.45 24.13
CA ALA A 260 21.29 -4.91 25.43
C ALA A 260 20.94 -6.41 25.40
N ALA A 261 20.21 -6.86 24.38
CA ALA A 261 19.89 -8.28 24.19
C ALA A 261 21.15 -9.13 23.99
N ALA A 262 22.09 -8.68 23.15
CA ALA A 262 23.36 -9.36 22.96
C ALA A 262 24.16 -9.46 24.28
N LEU A 263 24.17 -8.40 25.09
CA LEU A 263 24.81 -8.38 26.42
C LEU A 263 24.15 -9.37 27.38
N VAL A 264 22.82 -9.40 27.45
CA VAL A 264 22.09 -10.33 28.31
C VAL A 264 22.35 -11.78 27.90
N LEU A 265 22.28 -12.10 26.59
CA LEU A 265 22.58 -13.43 26.06
C LEU A 265 24.02 -13.84 26.39
N PHE A 266 24.96 -12.91 26.24
CA PHE A 266 26.37 -13.11 26.56
C PHE A 266 26.59 -13.40 28.05
N LEU A 267 25.96 -12.62 28.95
CA LEU A 267 26.03 -12.85 30.40
C LEU A 267 25.36 -14.17 30.81
N ALA A 268 24.24 -14.52 30.19
CA ALA A 268 23.55 -15.79 30.43
C ALA A 268 24.40 -16.99 30.00
N ALA A 269 25.04 -16.91 28.83
CA ALA A 269 25.99 -17.92 28.36
C ALA A 269 27.16 -18.05 29.34
N ARG A 270 27.75 -16.94 29.79
CA ARG A 270 28.81 -16.93 30.81
C ARG A 270 28.38 -17.63 32.09
N LYS A 271 27.16 -17.36 32.58
CA LYS A 271 26.61 -18.00 33.80
C LYS A 271 26.43 -19.51 33.60
N ARG A 272 25.86 -19.95 32.46
CA ARG A 272 25.69 -21.38 32.14
C ARG A 272 27.01 -22.13 32.01
N PHE A 273 28.00 -21.54 31.33
CA PHE A 273 29.33 -22.15 31.21
C PHE A 273 30.04 -22.28 32.56
N ARG A 274 29.83 -21.33 33.49
CA ARG A 274 30.35 -21.42 34.87
C ARG A 274 29.61 -22.43 35.74
N LEU A 275 28.34 -22.70 35.46
CA LEU A 275 27.52 -23.63 36.23
C LEU A 275 27.69 -25.09 35.75
N LEU A 276 27.87 -25.31 34.45
CA LEU A 276 28.05 -26.65 33.86
C LEU A 276 29.52 -27.10 33.86
N GLY A 277 30.47 -26.17 33.83
CA GLY A 277 31.88 -26.45 34.08
C GLY A 277 32.17 -26.29 35.57
N GLY A 278 32.07 -27.39 36.33
CA GLY A 278 32.33 -27.42 37.77
C GLY A 278 33.63 -26.70 38.16
N GLY A 279 33.61 -26.06 39.33
CA GLY A 279 34.61 -25.09 39.80
C GLY A 279 36.05 -25.58 39.83
N GLY A 280 36.70 -25.64 38.67
CA GLY A 280 38.13 -25.85 38.52
C GLY A 280 38.86 -24.51 38.46
N ALA A 281 39.46 -24.13 39.58
CA ALA A 281 40.62 -23.27 39.58
C ALA A 281 41.71 -23.86 38.63
N ALA A 282 42.55 -22.99 38.05
CA ALA A 282 43.72 -23.29 37.21
C ALA A 282 43.52 -23.51 35.68
N GLY A 283 43.38 -22.39 34.95
CA GLY A 283 43.53 -22.32 33.48
C GLY A 283 43.70 -20.88 32.97
N SER A 284 44.40 -20.04 33.74
CA SER A 284 44.02 -18.66 34.10
C SER A 284 44.65 -17.51 33.28
N GLY A 285 45.06 -17.73 32.03
CA GLY A 285 45.51 -16.63 31.15
C GLY A 285 44.83 -16.68 29.78
N ASP A 286 45.12 -17.74 29.03
CA ASP A 286 44.79 -17.84 27.61
C ASP A 286 43.26 -17.94 27.34
N ARG A 287 42.51 -18.63 28.21
CA ARG A 287 41.03 -18.72 28.12
C ARG A 287 40.33 -17.41 28.45
N ALA A 288 40.81 -16.69 29.47
CA ALA A 288 40.27 -15.38 29.85
C ALA A 288 40.58 -14.33 28.79
N GLN A 289 41.78 -14.37 28.21
CA GLN A 289 42.19 -13.51 27.11
C GLN A 289 41.38 -13.78 25.83
N THR A 290 41.24 -15.05 25.43
CA THR A 290 40.37 -15.46 24.32
C THR A 290 38.95 -14.94 24.51
N TYR A 291 38.40 -15.06 25.72
CA TYR A 291 37.06 -14.56 26.05
C TYR A 291 36.94 -13.04 25.89
N ARG A 292 37.94 -12.28 26.36
CA ARG A 292 37.97 -10.81 26.17
C ARG A 292 38.03 -10.43 24.69
N HIS A 293 38.82 -11.15 23.89
CA HIS A 293 38.91 -10.92 22.45
C HIS A 293 37.61 -11.26 21.73
N VAL A 294 36.97 -12.41 22.01
CA VAL A 294 35.65 -12.73 21.44
C VAL A 294 34.62 -11.67 21.81
N THR A 295 34.63 -11.18 23.06
CA THR A 295 33.72 -10.12 23.51
C THR A 295 33.96 -8.83 22.73
N ALA A 296 35.22 -8.40 22.61
CA ALA A 296 35.60 -7.22 21.85
C ALA A 296 35.21 -7.33 20.37
N LEU A 297 35.38 -8.51 19.75
CA LEU A 297 34.97 -8.76 18.37
C LEU A 297 33.44 -8.76 18.22
N ALA A 298 32.73 -9.45 19.11
CA ALA A 298 31.27 -9.54 19.05
C ALA A 298 30.61 -8.16 19.14
N PHE A 299 31.01 -7.35 20.13
CA PHE A 299 30.41 -6.03 20.36
C PHE A 299 31.06 -4.90 19.54
N GLY A 300 32.33 -5.01 19.19
CA GLY A 300 33.09 -3.97 18.48
C GLY A 300 33.18 -4.16 16.97
N LEU A 301 32.85 -5.35 16.44
CA LEU A 301 32.92 -5.63 15.00
C LEU A 301 31.68 -6.36 14.47
N TRP A 302 31.35 -7.54 15.01
CA TRP A 302 30.31 -8.39 14.44
C TRP A 302 28.91 -7.78 14.54
N LEU A 303 28.53 -7.33 15.74
CA LEU A 303 27.23 -6.68 15.94
C LEU A 303 27.11 -5.36 15.15
N PRO A 304 28.10 -4.44 15.18
CA PRO A 304 28.11 -3.29 14.27
C PRO A 304 27.97 -3.66 12.79
N ALA A 305 28.67 -4.69 12.31
CA ALA A 305 28.63 -5.11 10.91
C ALA A 305 27.26 -5.69 10.50
N LEU A 306 26.57 -6.38 11.41
CA LEU A 306 25.19 -6.85 11.19
C LEU A 306 24.19 -5.69 11.20
N ILE A 307 24.35 -4.73 12.11
CA ILE A 307 23.51 -3.51 12.16
C ILE A 307 23.73 -2.68 10.89
N ALA A 308 24.98 -2.49 10.46
CA ALA A 308 25.28 -1.80 9.22
C ALA A 308 24.59 -2.49 8.03
N LEU A 309 24.70 -3.81 7.92
CA LEU A 309 24.04 -4.56 6.85
C LEU A 309 22.51 -4.43 6.88
N TYR A 310 21.89 -4.37 8.07
CA TYR A 310 20.46 -4.11 8.24
C TYR A 310 20.03 -2.78 7.61
N PHE A 311 20.78 -1.70 7.84
CA PHE A 311 20.48 -0.41 7.21
C PHE A 311 20.81 -0.40 5.71
N LEU A 312 21.95 -0.99 5.32
CA LEU A 312 22.37 -1.07 3.91
C LEU A 312 21.39 -1.86 3.03
N ALA A 313 20.68 -2.83 3.61
CA ALA A 313 19.67 -3.62 2.90
C ALA A 313 18.39 -2.84 2.59
N GLY A 314 18.17 -1.66 3.19
CA GLY A 314 16.97 -0.88 2.98
C GLY A 314 15.77 -1.34 3.83
N ARG A 315 14.94 -0.37 4.21
CA ARG A 315 13.85 -0.55 5.17
C ARG A 315 12.73 -1.43 4.63
N VAL A 316 12.34 -1.26 3.37
CA VAL A 316 11.26 -2.02 2.74
C VAL A 316 11.67 -3.48 2.56
N SER A 317 12.91 -3.73 2.13
CA SER A 317 13.48 -5.07 1.99
C SER A 317 13.56 -5.80 3.32
N VAL A 318 14.04 -5.11 4.36
CA VAL A 318 14.12 -5.72 5.68
C VAL A 318 12.73 -5.97 6.26
N ALA A 319 11.78 -5.04 6.13
CA ALA A 319 10.40 -5.23 6.55
C ALA A 319 9.76 -6.47 5.88
N ARG A 320 10.04 -6.68 4.59
CA ARG A 320 9.58 -7.86 3.85
C ARG A 320 10.12 -9.17 4.39
N VAL A 321 11.37 -9.23 4.88
CA VAL A 321 12.03 -10.47 5.34
C VAL A 321 12.07 -10.66 6.85
N ASN A 322 11.67 -9.66 7.63
CA ASN A 322 11.74 -9.71 9.09
C ASN A 322 10.52 -10.45 9.69
N PRO A 323 10.72 -11.62 10.33
CA PRO A 323 9.62 -12.36 10.95
C PRO A 323 8.93 -11.60 12.08
N LEU A 324 9.65 -10.71 12.77
CA LEU A 324 9.07 -9.86 13.81
C LEU A 324 8.12 -8.82 13.22
N ALA A 325 8.40 -8.33 12.01
CA ALA A 325 7.47 -7.45 11.29
C ALA A 325 6.19 -8.21 10.91
N TRP A 326 6.29 -9.49 10.53
CA TRP A 326 5.12 -10.33 10.24
C TRP A 326 4.31 -10.67 11.50
N TRP A 327 4.96 -10.87 12.64
CA TRP A 327 4.28 -11.03 13.93
C TRP A 327 3.64 -9.74 14.44
N GLY A 328 4.19 -8.58 14.07
CA GLY A 328 3.61 -7.26 14.34
C GLY A 328 2.43 -6.91 13.41
N ASN A 329 2.40 -7.47 12.20
CA ASN A 329 1.31 -7.33 11.23
C ASN A 329 0.72 -8.68 10.78
N PRO A 330 0.18 -9.52 11.69
CA PRO A 330 -0.31 -10.86 11.34
C PRO A 330 -1.61 -10.83 10.54
N ARG A 331 -2.23 -9.65 10.40
CA ARG A 331 -3.56 -9.48 9.80
C ARG A 331 -3.56 -8.69 8.49
N GLY A 332 -2.40 -8.22 8.03
CA GLY A 332 -2.27 -7.49 6.77
C GLY A 332 -2.74 -6.03 6.83
N VAL A 333 -2.74 -5.43 8.02
CA VAL A 333 -3.15 -4.04 8.26
C VAL A 333 -2.20 -3.38 9.23
N ARG A 334 -1.70 -2.20 8.88
CA ARG A 334 -0.91 -1.35 9.79
C ARG A 334 -1.55 0.01 9.97
N GLU A 335 -1.32 0.60 11.14
CA GLU A 335 -1.57 2.02 11.32
C GLU A 335 -0.54 2.79 10.48
N MET A 336 -0.99 3.83 9.79
CA MET A 336 -0.17 4.69 8.94
C MET A 336 -0.42 6.14 9.33
N SER A 337 0.11 6.51 10.50
CA SER A 337 0.04 7.90 10.99
C SER A 337 0.83 8.85 10.10
N ASP A 338 1.93 8.39 9.52
CA ASP A 338 2.91 9.18 8.79
C ASP A 338 3.29 8.49 7.48
N TYR A 339 3.90 9.27 6.56
CA TYR A 339 4.41 8.80 5.26
C TYR A 339 3.36 8.14 4.35
N GLY A 340 2.07 8.35 4.65
CA GLY A 340 0.99 8.02 3.74
C GLY A 340 0.89 9.09 2.67
N CYS A 341 1.13 8.72 1.42
CA CYS A 341 0.79 9.56 0.28
C CYS A 341 -0.31 8.92 -0.56
N CYS A 342 -1.02 9.81 -1.26
CA CYS A 342 -1.68 9.56 -2.53
C CYS A 342 -3.07 8.91 -2.38
N ALA A 343 -4.01 9.17 -3.28
CA ALA A 343 -5.44 8.88 -3.09
C ALA A 343 -5.99 7.75 -3.99
N GLN A 344 -5.13 6.91 -4.56
CA GLN A 344 -5.45 5.85 -5.52
C GLN A 344 -6.54 4.87 -5.05
N GLY A 345 -6.65 4.66 -3.73
CA GLY A 345 -7.66 3.78 -3.16
C GLY A 345 -7.84 4.01 -1.67
N LEU A 346 -8.93 4.67 -1.28
CA LEU A 346 -9.27 4.99 0.10
C LEU A 346 -10.65 4.48 0.45
N VAL A 347 -10.76 3.64 1.48
CA VAL A 347 -12.04 3.14 1.99
C VAL A 347 -12.42 3.89 3.26
N PHE A 348 -13.59 4.55 3.25
CA PHE A 348 -14.16 5.32 4.34
C PHE A 348 -15.36 4.57 4.94
N PRO A 349 -15.53 4.56 6.27
CA PRO A 349 -16.75 4.05 6.88
C PRO A 349 -17.90 5.06 6.70
N ARG A 350 -19.14 4.57 6.54
CA ARG A 350 -20.34 5.41 6.35
C ARG A 350 -20.44 6.60 7.30
N ARG A 351 -20.12 6.37 8.58
CA ARG A 351 -20.15 7.40 9.65
C ARG A 351 -19.19 8.58 9.47
N ARG A 352 -18.29 8.53 8.48
CA ARG A 352 -17.34 9.61 8.16
C ARG A 352 -17.71 10.36 6.89
N LEU A 353 -18.64 9.86 6.09
CA LEU A 353 -18.91 10.40 4.76
C LEU A 353 -19.41 11.83 4.78
N ASP A 354 -20.29 12.21 5.72
CA ASP A 354 -20.82 13.59 5.78
C ASP A 354 -19.69 14.61 5.98
N GLY A 355 -18.78 14.34 6.91
CA GLY A 355 -17.66 15.24 7.19
C GLY A 355 -16.64 15.32 6.06
N VAL A 356 -16.39 14.21 5.36
CA VAL A 356 -15.48 14.18 4.21
C VAL A 356 -16.12 14.80 2.97
N PHE A 357 -17.41 14.58 2.75
CA PHE A 357 -18.19 15.22 1.71
C PHE A 357 -18.12 16.74 1.83
N GLU A 358 -18.40 17.29 3.02
CA GLU A 358 -18.33 18.73 3.26
C GLU A 358 -16.92 19.29 3.03
N LEU A 359 -15.89 18.56 3.48
CA LEU A 359 -14.49 18.92 3.26
C LEU A 359 -14.13 19.01 1.77
N MET A 360 -14.62 18.07 0.95
CA MET A 360 -14.36 18.02 -0.49
C MET A 360 -15.18 19.05 -1.27
N ARG A 361 -16.43 19.29 -0.88
CA ARG A 361 -17.34 20.24 -1.54
C ARG A 361 -16.98 21.69 -1.20
N ASN A 362 -16.62 21.95 0.06
CA ASN A 362 -16.38 23.28 0.62
C ASN A 362 -15.06 23.31 1.43
N PRO A 363 -13.89 23.18 0.78
CA PRO A 363 -12.63 23.14 1.50
C PRO A 363 -12.33 24.50 2.17
N PRO A 364 -11.81 24.51 3.41
CA PRO A 364 -11.46 25.76 4.10
C PRO A 364 -10.22 26.45 3.49
N TYR A 365 -9.38 25.73 2.74
CA TYR A 365 -8.15 26.23 2.11
C TYR A 365 -7.81 25.48 0.80
N ASP A 366 -6.97 26.07 -0.05
CA ASP A 366 -6.44 25.46 -1.28
C ASP A 366 -5.26 24.51 -1.01
N PHE A 367 -5.50 23.40 -0.30
CA PHE A 367 -4.51 22.31 -0.17
C PHE A 367 -4.47 21.40 -1.42
N PRO A 368 -3.36 20.71 -1.70
CA PRO A 368 -3.36 19.53 -2.57
C PRO A 368 -4.32 18.45 -2.02
N GLY A 369 -4.89 17.61 -2.89
CA GLY A 369 -6.07 16.79 -2.60
C GLY A 369 -5.93 15.78 -1.44
N ASP A 370 -4.78 15.15 -1.25
CA ASP A 370 -4.54 14.18 -0.17
C ASP A 370 -4.15 14.84 1.16
N MET A 371 -3.42 15.96 1.11
CA MET A 371 -3.07 16.74 2.30
C MET A 371 -4.29 17.22 3.10
N ILE A 372 -5.42 17.48 2.43
CA ILE A 372 -6.63 17.94 3.13
C ILE A 372 -7.21 16.85 4.06
N LEU A 373 -7.15 15.58 3.64
CA LEU A 373 -7.61 14.45 4.43
C LEU A 373 -6.65 14.16 5.59
N GLU A 374 -5.36 14.32 5.36
CA GLU A 374 -4.32 14.18 6.38
C GLU A 374 -4.50 15.22 7.50
N GLY A 375 -4.70 16.49 7.13
CA GLY A 375 -5.01 17.56 8.08
C GLY A 375 -6.33 17.33 8.83
N TYR A 376 -7.39 16.96 8.11
CA TYR A 376 -8.69 16.64 8.71
C TYR A 376 -8.62 15.48 9.71
N ALA A 377 -7.82 14.44 9.41
CA ALA A 377 -7.57 13.35 10.34
C ALA A 377 -6.85 13.84 11.61
N GLY A 378 -5.82 14.68 11.45
CA GLY A 378 -5.07 15.27 12.55
C GLY A 378 -5.96 16.10 13.48
N ASP A 379 -6.71 17.05 12.92
CA ASP A 379 -7.59 17.96 13.65
C ASP A 379 -8.65 17.21 14.47
N LYS A 380 -9.14 16.07 13.95
CA LYS A 380 -10.16 15.25 14.60
C LYS A 380 -9.60 14.06 15.39
N GLY A 381 -8.28 13.92 15.47
CA GLY A 381 -7.62 12.79 16.15
C GLY A 381 -7.98 11.42 15.57
N LEU A 382 -8.32 11.35 14.28
CA LEU A 382 -8.72 10.14 13.59
C LEU A 382 -7.50 9.33 13.16
N LYS A 383 -7.54 8.02 13.40
CA LYS A 383 -6.52 7.10 12.88
C LYS A 383 -6.64 6.88 11.37
N LYS A 384 -5.50 6.58 10.76
CA LYS A 384 -5.37 6.24 9.36
C LYS A 384 -4.74 4.85 9.28
N TRP A 385 -5.34 3.98 8.48
CA TRP A 385 -4.91 2.59 8.34
C TRP A 385 -4.52 2.31 6.89
N ALA A 386 -3.69 1.29 6.68
CA ALA A 386 -3.36 0.79 5.35
C ALA A 386 -3.34 -0.74 5.35
N LEU A 387 -3.81 -1.34 4.25
CA LEU A 387 -3.50 -2.73 3.94
C LEU A 387 -2.02 -2.83 3.63
N ASP A 388 -1.33 -3.71 4.34
CA ASP A 388 0.10 -3.94 4.18
C ASP A 388 0.35 -5.45 4.13
N PRO A 389 0.62 -6.01 2.93
CA PRO A 389 0.92 -5.31 1.68
C PRO A 389 -0.24 -4.55 1.03
N SER A 390 0.11 -3.52 0.26
CA SER A 390 -0.82 -2.82 -0.64
C SER A 390 -1.53 -3.82 -1.56
N VAL A 391 -2.83 -3.61 -1.81
CA VAL A 391 -3.61 -4.49 -2.70
C VAL A 391 -3.86 -3.87 -4.07
N PHE A 392 -3.47 -2.60 -4.25
CA PHE A 392 -3.46 -1.91 -5.53
C PHE A 392 -2.04 -1.52 -5.92
N GLN A 393 -1.84 -1.22 -7.21
CA GLN A 393 -0.68 -0.55 -7.76
C GLN A 393 -1.14 0.50 -8.77
N HIS A 394 -0.46 1.65 -8.76
CA HIS A 394 -0.66 2.71 -9.73
C HIS A 394 0.04 2.37 -11.06
N VAL A 395 -0.65 2.53 -12.20
CA VAL A 395 -0.12 2.24 -13.53
C VAL A 395 -0.05 3.45 -14.46
N GLY A 396 -0.35 4.65 -13.94
CA GLY A 396 -0.15 5.91 -14.65
C GLY A 396 1.32 6.32 -14.68
N PHE A 397 2.17 5.62 -15.43
CA PHE A 397 3.62 5.90 -15.54
C PHE A 397 3.98 7.09 -16.41
N THR A 398 3.05 7.56 -17.23
CA THR A 398 3.29 8.60 -18.22
C THR A 398 2.51 9.82 -17.80
N GLU A 399 3.16 10.76 -17.11
CA GLU A 399 2.55 12.08 -16.93
C GLU A 399 2.32 12.74 -18.28
N SER A 400 1.17 13.41 -18.39
CA SER A 400 0.79 14.27 -19.51
C SER A 400 1.50 15.64 -19.47
N SER A 401 2.64 15.74 -18.80
CA SER A 401 3.40 16.99 -18.62
C SER A 401 4.90 16.72 -18.71
N GLU A 402 5.45 17.01 -19.90
CA GLU A 402 6.86 17.29 -20.18
C GLU A 402 7.95 16.51 -19.42
N GLY A 403 8.34 15.33 -19.94
CA GLY A 403 9.67 14.74 -19.71
C GLY A 403 9.68 13.25 -19.37
N PRO A 404 10.84 12.57 -19.46
CA PRO A 404 10.99 11.16 -19.12
C PRO A 404 11.16 10.98 -17.60
N ARG A 405 10.22 11.48 -16.79
CA ARG A 405 10.26 11.34 -15.33
C ARG A 405 9.44 10.15 -14.84
N ILE A 406 10.03 9.45 -13.88
CA ILE A 406 9.63 8.20 -13.23
C ILE A 406 8.40 8.40 -12.35
N ALA A 407 7.64 7.31 -12.15
CA ALA A 407 6.45 7.22 -11.30
C ALA A 407 6.61 7.98 -9.96
N GLU A 408 5.78 9.01 -9.76
CA GLU A 408 5.74 9.75 -8.48
C GLU A 408 5.28 8.85 -7.31
N VAL A 409 4.68 7.70 -7.63
CA VAL A 409 3.98 6.82 -6.70
C VAL A 409 4.18 5.36 -7.09
N TRP A 410 4.74 4.56 -6.18
CA TRP A 410 5.06 3.15 -6.46
C TRP A 410 5.03 2.26 -5.23
N ASN A 411 4.56 1.01 -5.37
CA ASN A 411 4.60 -0.02 -4.33
C ASN A 411 5.42 -1.23 -4.79
N PHE A 412 6.66 -1.35 -4.31
CA PHE A 412 7.59 -2.42 -4.70
C PHE A 412 7.14 -3.80 -4.21
N SER A 413 6.48 -3.87 -3.05
CA SER A 413 5.92 -5.11 -2.52
C SER A 413 4.81 -5.68 -3.41
N PHE A 414 3.99 -4.84 -4.03
CA PHE A 414 2.93 -5.26 -4.96
C PHE A 414 3.52 -6.01 -6.17
N GLU A 415 4.60 -5.50 -6.75
CA GLU A 415 5.25 -6.11 -7.91
C GLU A 415 5.94 -7.46 -7.61
N ARG A 416 6.07 -7.83 -6.33
CA ARG A 416 6.58 -9.13 -5.90
C ARG A 416 5.49 -10.17 -5.62
N MET A 417 4.22 -9.81 -5.72
CA MET A 417 3.12 -10.74 -5.50
C MET A 417 3.07 -11.84 -6.56
N LYS A 418 2.73 -13.06 -6.16
CA LYS A 418 2.53 -14.20 -7.06
C LYS A 418 1.09 -14.26 -7.57
N PRO A 419 0.86 -14.96 -8.71
CA PRO A 419 -0.47 -15.47 -9.05
C PRO A 419 -1.04 -16.24 -7.84
N GLY A 420 -2.12 -15.74 -7.24
CA GLY A 420 -2.74 -16.34 -6.04
C GLY A 420 -2.43 -15.66 -4.70
N GLY A 421 -1.77 -14.50 -4.67
CA GLY A 421 -1.63 -13.66 -3.46
C GLY A 421 -0.51 -14.07 -2.50
N GLY A 422 0.27 -15.11 -2.80
CA GLY A 422 1.43 -15.52 -2.01
C GLY A 422 2.69 -14.67 -2.29
N TRP A 423 3.57 -14.57 -1.29
CA TRP A 423 4.87 -13.91 -1.42
C TRP A 423 5.90 -14.77 -2.16
N ASN A 424 6.80 -14.13 -2.93
CA ASN A 424 7.92 -14.82 -3.58
C ASN A 424 9.17 -14.86 -2.69
N TRP A 425 9.38 -15.99 -2.01
CA TRP A 425 10.67 -16.38 -1.40
C TRP A 425 11.64 -17.03 -2.40
N GLY A 426 11.37 -16.86 -3.70
CA GLY A 426 12.05 -17.59 -4.77
C GLY A 426 13.46 -17.09 -5.02
N TRP A 427 14.43 -17.74 -4.37
CA TRP A 427 15.77 -17.91 -4.93
C TRP A 427 15.63 -18.48 -6.34
N LYS A 428 15.93 -17.69 -7.36
CA LYS A 428 16.26 -18.27 -8.67
C LYS A 428 17.64 -18.90 -8.51
N THR A 429 17.68 -20.23 -8.50
CA THR A 429 18.90 -20.99 -8.81
C THR A 429 19.39 -20.63 -10.20
#